data_AF-A0A6V8D1I9-F1
#
_entry.id   AF-A0A6V8D1I9-F1
#
_cell.length_a   1.000
_cell.length_b   1.000
_cell.length_c   1.000
_cell.angle_alpha   90.00
_cell.angle_beta   90.00
_cell.angle_gamma   90.00
#
_symmetry.space_group_name_H-M   'P 1'
#
loop_
_entity.id
_entity.type
_entity.pdbx_description
1 polymer ?
#
loop_
_entity_poly.entity_id
_entity_poly.type
_entity_poly.pdbx_seq_one_letter_code
_entity_poly.pdbx_strand_id
1 'polypeptide(L)'
;TSETHSLVRLDIRTGRRAQIRLQMAARNAPVVGDTMHGQGRAKTGRLCLHASSLSFNHPNGETLQVKSQIPDIFRRVMKRGH
;
A
#
# COMPACT_ATOMS: atom_id res chain seq x y z
N THR A 1 -1.13 -12.33 -8.21
CA THR A 1 -2.24 -12.52 -7.25
C THR A 1 -2.13 -13.93 -6.68
N SER A 2 -2.40 -14.10 -5.38
CA SER A 2 -2.64 -15.41 -4.75
C SER A 2 -4.14 -15.56 -4.54
N GLU A 3 -4.61 -16.75 -4.17
CA GLU A 3 -6.05 -17.01 -3.95
C GLU A 3 -6.67 -16.09 -2.89
N THR A 4 -5.90 -15.65 -1.88
CA THR A 4 -6.41 -14.85 -0.75
C THR A 4 -5.89 -13.41 -0.73
N HIS A 5 -4.80 -13.10 -1.44
CA HIS A 5 -4.15 -11.79 -1.39
C HIS A 5 -3.70 -11.29 -2.77
N SER A 6 -3.80 -9.97 -2.97
CA SER A 6 -3.34 -9.27 -4.17
C SER A 6 -2.38 -8.14 -3.83
N LEU A 7 -1.27 -8.05 -4.58
CA LEU A 7 -0.40 -6.87 -4.57
C LEU A 7 -0.87 -5.91 -5.67
N VAL A 8 -1.30 -4.72 -5.28
CA VAL A 8 -1.84 -3.70 -6.19
C VAL A 8 -0.99 -2.44 -6.16
N ARG A 9 -0.85 -1.77 -7.32
CA ARG A 9 -0.32 -0.41 -7.42
C ARG A 9 -1.51 0.55 -7.47
N LEU A 10 -1.42 1.65 -6.72
CA LEU A 10 -2.47 2.67 -6.64
C LEU A 10 -1.83 4.04 -6.91
N ASP A 11 -2.51 4.84 -7.73
CA ASP A 11 -2.18 6.25 -7.92
C ASP A 11 -3.19 7.12 -7.16
N ILE A 12 -2.68 7.99 -6.28
CA ILE A 12 -3.51 8.85 -5.45
C ILE A 12 -3.76 10.20 -6.13
N ARG A 13 -5.03 10.54 -6.34
CA ARG A 13 -5.44 11.86 -6.86
C ARG A 13 -5.67 12.90 -5.77
N THR A 14 -5.92 12.44 -4.55
CA THR A 14 -6.19 13.30 -3.38
C THR A 14 -5.47 12.73 -2.16
N GLY A 15 -5.17 13.59 -1.19
CA GLY A 15 -4.41 13.24 0.02
C GLY A 15 -5.24 13.17 1.31
N ARG A 16 -6.47 12.63 1.28
CA ARG A 16 -7.31 12.57 2.49
C ARG A 16 -6.73 11.57 3.51
N ARG A 17 -6.94 11.84 4.81
CA ARG A 17 -6.50 10.96 5.90
C ARG A 17 -7.01 9.54 5.69
N ALA A 18 -6.11 8.55 5.77
CA ALA A 18 -6.41 7.13 5.62
C ALA A 18 -7.18 6.75 4.33
N GLN A 19 -7.11 7.56 3.28
CA GLN A 19 -7.93 7.42 2.07
C GLN A 19 -7.87 6.02 1.46
N ILE A 20 -6.66 5.51 1.18
CA ILE A 20 -6.48 4.17 0.59
C ILE A 20 -7.07 3.09 1.49
N ARG A 21 -6.79 3.17 2.80
CA ARG A 21 -7.21 2.18 3.80
C ARG A 21 -8.73 2.04 3.83
N LEU A 22 -9.43 3.17 3.94
CA LEU A 22 -10.90 3.22 3.96
C LEU A 22 -11.51 2.77 2.62
N GLN A 23 -10.98 3.24 1.50
CA GLN A 23 -11.50 2.92 0.17
C GLN A 23 -11.34 1.45 -0.19
N MET A 24 -10.24 0.82 0.22
CA MET A 24 -9.97 -0.60 0.01
C MET A 24 -10.83 -1.47 0.94
N ALA A 25 -10.99 -1.07 2.21
CA ALA A 25 -11.89 -1.75 3.14
C ALA A 25 -13.35 -1.72 2.66
N ALA A 26 -13.84 -0.59 2.18
CA ALA A 26 -15.19 -0.45 1.62
C ALA A 26 -15.45 -1.32 0.38
N ARG A 27 -14.38 -1.81 -0.27
CA ARG A 27 -14.45 -2.71 -1.44
C ARG A 27 -14.26 -4.18 -1.06
N ASN A 28 -14.34 -4.53 0.22
CA ASN A 28 -14.06 -5.87 0.75
C ASN A 28 -12.64 -6.37 0.44
N ALA A 29 -11.69 -5.46 0.19
CA ALA A 29 -10.29 -5.78 -0.08
C ALA A 29 -9.35 -4.97 0.83
N PRO A 30 -9.49 -5.04 2.17
CA PRO A 30 -8.73 -4.20 3.08
C PRO A 30 -7.23 -4.42 3.00
N VAL A 31 -6.46 -3.40 3.38
CA VAL A 31 -5.00 -3.47 3.40
C VAL A 31 -4.53 -4.45 4.50
N VAL A 32 -3.64 -5.37 4.13
CA VAL A 32 -3.06 -6.33 5.08
C VAL A 32 -2.32 -5.61 6.21
N GLY A 33 -2.55 -6.02 7.45
CA GLY A 33 -1.95 -5.41 8.63
C GLY A 33 -2.64 -4.12 9.08
N ASP A 34 -3.76 -3.73 8.47
CA ASP A 34 -4.59 -2.62 8.94
C ASP A 34 -5.45 -3.06 10.14
N THR A 35 -5.09 -2.60 11.34
CA THR A 35 -5.78 -2.96 12.58
C THR A 35 -7.03 -2.13 12.85
N MET A 36 -7.28 -1.04 12.11
CA MET A 36 -8.43 -0.15 12.35
C MET A 36 -9.53 -0.34 11.30
N HIS A 37 -9.15 -0.57 10.05
CA HIS A 37 -10.09 -0.65 8.92
C HIS A 37 -10.02 -1.99 8.18
N GLY A 38 -9.13 -2.90 8.61
CA GLY A 38 -8.97 -4.22 7.99
C GLY A 38 -9.48 -5.36 8.85
N GLN A 39 -9.14 -6.58 8.45
CA GLN A 39 -9.57 -7.81 9.12
C GLN A 39 -8.69 -8.19 10.34
N GLY A 40 -8.13 -7.19 11.04
CA GLY A 40 -7.32 -7.39 12.25
C GLY A 40 -5.80 -7.51 12.02
N ARG A 41 -5.08 -7.95 13.05
CA ARG A 41 -3.61 -8.02 13.06
C ARG A 41 -3.10 -9.16 12.18
N ALA A 42 -2.60 -8.83 10.99
CA ALA A 42 -1.76 -9.73 10.22
C ALA A 42 -0.40 -9.92 10.92
N LYS A 43 0.21 -11.11 10.80
CA LYS A 43 1.57 -11.43 11.33
C LYS A 43 2.70 -10.74 10.53
N THR A 44 2.48 -9.50 10.10
CA THR A 44 3.42 -8.69 9.32
C THR A 44 4.17 -7.66 10.15
N GLY A 45 3.63 -7.31 11.33
CA GLY A 45 4.19 -6.28 12.22
C GLY A 45 4.11 -4.85 11.68
N ARG A 46 3.50 -4.66 10.50
CA ARG A 46 3.30 -3.35 9.85
C ARG A 46 2.15 -3.37 8.87
N LEU A 47 1.67 -2.19 8.52
CA LEU A 47 0.75 -1.99 7.40
C LEU A 47 1.45 -2.32 6.08
N CYS A 48 0.81 -3.17 5.26
CA CYS A 48 1.24 -3.48 3.91
C CYS A 48 0.82 -2.38 2.91
N LEU A 49 1.18 -1.14 3.24
CA LEU A 49 1.02 0.04 2.38
C LEU A 49 2.38 0.74 2.28
N HIS A 50 2.81 1.06 1.07
CA HIS A 50 4.12 1.65 0.81
C HIS A 50 4.06 2.65 -0.34
N ALA A 51 4.56 3.86 -0.11
CA ALA A 51 4.76 4.85 -1.16
C ALA A 51 6.02 4.50 -1.95
N SER A 52 5.85 3.81 -3.09
CA SER A 52 6.96 3.32 -3.92
C SER A 52 7.53 4.36 -4.88
N SER A 53 6.80 5.46 -5.12
CA SER A 53 7.22 6.54 -6.00
C SER A 53 6.58 7.85 -5.55
N LEU A 54 7.32 8.94 -5.68
CA LEU A 54 6.84 10.31 -5.54
C LEU A 54 7.43 11.14 -6.68
N SER A 55 6.57 11.85 -7.40
CA SER A 55 6.98 12.79 -8.45
C SER A 55 6.37 14.15 -8.17
N PHE A 56 7.17 15.21 -8.30
CA PHE A 56 6.73 16.59 -8.10
C PHE A 56 7.61 17.56 -8.88
N ASN A 57 7.05 18.74 -9.18
CA ASN A 57 7.82 19.83 -9.76
C ASN A 57 8.66 20.47 -8.65
N HIS A 58 9.96 20.46 -8.82
CA HIS A 58 10.88 21.11 -7.90
C HIS A 58 10.86 22.63 -8.16
N PRO A 59 11.09 23.49 -7.14
CA PRO A 59 11.06 24.94 -7.31
C PRO A 59 12.06 25.50 -8.33
N ASN A 60 13.09 24.75 -8.72
CA ASN A 60 14.03 25.13 -9.78
C ASN A 60 13.48 24.93 -11.22
N GLY A 61 12.26 24.41 -11.36
CA GLY A 61 11.61 24.15 -12.65
C GLY A 61 11.78 22.73 -13.18
N GLU A 62 12.58 21.88 -12.53
CA GLU A 62 12.78 20.48 -12.93
C GLU A 62 11.74 19.55 -12.32
N THR A 63 11.37 18.48 -13.02
CA THR A 63 10.57 17.41 -12.42
C THR A 63 11.48 16.45 -11.68
N LEU A 64 11.28 16.31 -10.38
CA LEU A 64 11.96 15.30 -9.58
C LEU A 64 11.08 14.07 -9.41
N GLN A 65 11.70 12.90 -9.54
CA GLN A 65 11.09 11.62 -9.23
C GLN A 65 11.97 10.83 -8.28
N VAL A 66 11.40 10.44 -7.15
CA VAL A 66 12.05 9.57 -6.16
C VAL A 66 11.31 8.24 -6.14
N LYS A 67 12.05 7.13 -6.19
CA LYS A 67 11.51 5.77 -6.11
C LYS A 67 12.13 5.03 -4.95
N SER A 68 11.35 4.13 -4.36
CA SER A 68 11.79 3.23 -3.31
C SER A 68 11.36 1.81 -3.63
N GLN A 69 12.19 0.84 -3.25
CA GLN A 69 11.90 -0.57 -3.49
C GLN A 69 10.79 -1.06 -2.57
N ILE A 70 9.90 -1.90 -3.10
CA ILE A 70 8.84 -2.53 -2.32
C ILE A 70 9.47 -3.40 -1.23
N PRO A 71 9.10 -3.24 0.05
CA PRO A 71 9.65 -4.05 1.14
C PRO A 71 9.41 -5.55 0.94
N ASP A 72 10.44 -6.38 1.19
CA ASP A 72 10.38 -7.84 0.99
C ASP A 72 9.28 -8.55 1.78
N ILE A 73 8.87 -7.98 2.92
CA ILE A 73 7.76 -8.48 3.71
C ILE A 73 6.45 -8.57 2.91
N PHE A 74 6.23 -7.70 1.92
CA PHE A 74 5.03 -7.73 1.07
C PHE A 74 5.06 -8.97 0.17
N ARG A 75 6.23 -9.33 -0.37
CA ARG A 75 6.41 -10.57 -1.15
C ARG A 75 6.23 -11.80 -0.27
N ARG A 76 6.70 -11.76 0.98
CA ARG A 76 6.54 -12.87 1.93
C ARG A 76 5.08 -13.13 2.28
N VAL A 77 4.27 -12.07 2.44
CA VAL A 77 2.81 -12.17 2.63
C VAL A 77 2.16 -12.86 1.44
N MET A 78 2.52 -12.46 0.22
CA MET A 78 1.96 -13.05 -1.01
C MET A 78 2.31 -14.54 -1.19
N LYS A 79 3.44 -15.01 -0.65
CA LYS A 79 3.87 -16.42 -0.74
C LYS A 79 3.26 -17.32 0.34
N ARG A 80 2.77 -16.75 1.45
CA ARG A 80 2.17 -17.50 2.57
C ARG A 80 0.66 -17.73 2.36
N GLY A 81 0.27 -18.13 1.16
CA GLY A 81 -1.03 -18.77 0.96
C GLY A 81 -0.95 -20.18 1.54
N HIS A 82 -1.47 -20.34 2.76
CA HIS A 82 -2.03 -21.61 3.23
C HIS A 82 -3.54 -21.53 3.04
#